data_AF-A0A351MTD3-F1
#
_entry.id   AF-A0A351MTD3-F1
#
_cell.length_a   1.000
_cell.length_b   1.000
_cell.length_c   1.000
_cell.angle_alpha   90.00
_cell.angle_beta   90.00
_cell.angle_gamma   90.00
#
_symmetry.space_group_name_H-M   'P 1'
#
loop_
_entity.id
_entity.type
_entity.pdbx_description
1 polymer ?
#
loop_
_entity_poly.entity_id
_entity_poly.type
_entity_poly.pdbx_seq_one_letter_code
_entity_poly.pdbx_strand_id
1 'polypeptide(L)'
;SAMFPRDRVLSSLLKYNVAHTPDEPTESLVSKLAQFYADRTLTKSPITPADQAEAYFLLVSGRLSKTTGQVITVDGGLHEAFLR
;
A
#
# COMPACT_ATOMS: atom_id res chain seq x y z
N SER A 1 -13.39 -3.38 -7.33
CA SER A 1 -12.08 -3.94 -7.71
C SER A 1 -11.98 -5.38 -7.24
N ALA A 2 -11.67 -6.33 -8.12
CA ALA A 2 -11.49 -7.75 -7.74
C ALA A 2 -10.33 -7.98 -6.74
N MET A 3 -9.45 -6.99 -6.58
CA MET A 3 -8.24 -7.09 -5.76
C MET A 3 -8.52 -7.03 -4.25
N PHE A 4 -9.63 -6.39 -3.83
CA PHE A 4 -10.02 -6.27 -2.42
C PHE A 4 -11.53 -6.51 -2.25
N PRO A 5 -11.95 -7.77 -2.02
CA PRO A 5 -13.35 -8.08 -1.74
C PRO A 5 -13.86 -7.28 -0.53
N ARG A 6 -15.06 -6.70 -0.64
CA ARG A 6 -15.64 -5.83 0.40
C ARG A 6 -15.63 -6.48 1.79
N ASP A 7 -16.01 -7.75 1.88
CA ASP A 7 -16.08 -8.48 3.16
C ASP A 7 -14.70 -8.59 3.83
N ARG A 8 -13.64 -8.74 3.03
CA ARG A 8 -12.26 -8.77 3.54
C ARG A 8 -11.84 -7.39 4.09
N VAL A 9 -12.24 -6.32 3.42
CA VAL A 9 -11.97 -4.94 3.86
C VAL A 9 -12.71 -4.68 5.18
N LEU A 10 -13.99 -5.01 5.26
CA LEU A 10 -14.79 -4.88 6.48
C LEU A 10 -14.21 -5.71 7.64
N SER A 11 -13.84 -6.97 7.39
CA SER A 11 -13.19 -7.81 8.40
C SER A 11 -11.88 -7.20 8.92
N SER A 12 -11.09 -6.58 8.03
CA SER A 12 -9.86 -5.89 8.41
C SER A 12 -10.15 -4.63 9.22
N LEU A 13 -11.08 -3.78 8.78
CA LEU A 13 -11.46 -2.56 9.51
C LEU A 13 -11.96 -2.88 10.92
N LEU A 14 -12.78 -3.92 11.07
CA LEU A 14 -13.23 -4.43 12.37
C LEU A 14 -12.04 -4.92 13.23
N LYS A 15 -11.18 -5.76 12.67
CA LYS A 15 -9.97 -6.28 13.35
C LYS A 15 -9.10 -5.16 13.90
N TYR A 16 -9.00 -4.06 13.18
CA TYR A 16 -8.14 -2.93 13.52
C TYR A 16 -8.85 -1.80 14.27
N ASN A 17 -10.14 -1.97 14.59
CA ASN A 17 -10.98 -0.96 15.23
C ASN A 17 -10.96 0.41 14.50
N VAL A 18 -10.96 0.37 13.17
CA VAL A 18 -11.03 1.58 12.34
C VAL A 18 -12.49 1.99 12.18
N ALA A 19 -12.79 3.27 12.43
CA ALA A 19 -14.16 3.78 12.38
C ALA A 19 -14.77 3.70 10.96
N HIS A 20 -15.85 2.93 10.83
CA HIS A 20 -16.59 2.77 9.58
C HIS A 20 -18.04 2.37 9.86
N THR A 21 -18.92 2.60 8.88
CA THR A 21 -20.28 2.05 8.87
C THR A 21 -20.44 1.02 7.74
N PRO A 22 -21.24 -0.04 7.94
CA PRO A 22 -21.37 -1.13 6.94
C PRO A 22 -22.03 -0.71 5.63
N ASP A 23 -22.71 0.44 5.60
CA ASP A 23 -23.39 1.03 4.45
C ASP A 23 -22.49 1.96 3.60
N GLU A 24 -21.27 2.26 4.06
CA GLU A 24 -20.32 3.08 3.30
C GLU A 24 -19.99 2.48 1.92
N PRO A 25 -19.73 3.30 0.90
CA PRO A 25 -19.21 2.83 -0.38
C PRO A 25 -17.92 2.02 -0.20
N THR A 26 -17.76 0.93 -0.96
CA THR A 26 -16.56 0.06 -0.84
C THR A 26 -15.26 0.84 -1.03
N GLU A 27 -15.25 1.84 -1.90
CA GLU A 27 -14.07 2.70 -2.12
C GLU A 27 -13.71 3.49 -0.87
N SER A 28 -14.68 4.03 -0.15
CA SER A 28 -14.44 4.75 1.12
C SER A 28 -13.84 3.82 2.18
N LEU A 29 -14.40 2.61 2.32
CA LEU A 29 -13.88 1.58 3.22
C LEU A 29 -12.42 1.21 2.89
N VAL A 30 -12.12 1.05 1.60
CA VAL A 30 -10.76 0.78 1.12
C VAL A 30 -9.82 1.94 1.43
N SER A 31 -10.24 3.19 1.16
CA SER A 31 -9.44 4.38 1.46
C SER A 31 -9.13 4.51 2.95
N LYS A 32 -10.12 4.25 3.83
CA LYS A 32 -9.91 4.26 5.28
C LYS A 32 -8.89 3.20 5.71
N LEU A 33 -9.01 1.98 5.19
CA LEU A 33 -8.07 0.91 5.49
C LEU A 33 -6.66 1.24 4.96
N ALA A 34 -6.56 1.81 3.77
CA ALA A 34 -5.29 2.22 3.18
C ALA A 34 -4.62 3.33 4.00
N GLN A 35 -5.38 4.34 4.44
CA GLN A 35 -4.86 5.41 5.30
C GLN A 35 -4.40 4.87 6.65
N PHE A 36 -5.17 3.95 7.25
CA PHE A 36 -4.77 3.30 8.50
C PHE A 36 -3.39 2.65 8.37
N TYR A 37 -3.10 1.94 7.28
CA TYR A 37 -1.76 1.40 7.06
C TYR A 37 -0.72 2.49 6.79
N ALA A 38 -1.06 3.50 5.99
CA ALA A 38 -0.18 4.61 5.68
C ALA A 38 0.30 5.35 6.93
N ASP A 39 -0.55 5.56 7.93
CA ASP A 39 -0.21 6.28 9.16
C ASP A 39 0.95 5.64 9.97
N ARG A 40 1.31 4.39 9.65
CA ARG A 40 2.41 3.64 10.27
C ARG A 40 3.74 3.75 9.52
N THR A 41 3.71 4.34 8.33
CA THR A 41 4.88 4.50 7.47
C THR A 41 5.44 5.92 7.61
N LEU A 42 6.67 6.15 7.17
CA LEU A 42 7.31 7.46 7.24
C LEU A 42 6.60 8.51 6.38
N THR A 43 6.13 8.14 5.19
CA THR A 43 5.51 9.10 4.25
C THR A 43 4.06 9.41 4.59
N LYS A 44 3.41 8.62 5.46
CA LYS A 44 1.98 8.75 5.83
C LYS A 44 1.02 8.81 4.65
N SER A 45 1.46 8.28 3.51
CA SER A 45 0.75 8.33 2.25
C SER A 45 0.39 6.90 1.80
N PRO A 46 -0.86 6.63 1.42
CA PRO A 46 -1.24 5.31 0.91
C PRO A 46 -0.40 4.90 -0.29
N ILE A 47 0.05 3.64 -0.30
CA ILE A 47 0.74 3.04 -1.43
C ILE A 47 -0.30 2.38 -2.34
N THR A 48 -0.28 2.76 -3.60
CA THR A 48 -1.19 2.28 -4.64
C THR A 48 -0.49 1.30 -5.58
N PRO A 49 -1.25 0.52 -6.38
CA PRO A 49 -0.66 -0.28 -7.45
C PRO A 49 0.12 0.54 -8.48
N ALA A 50 -0.21 1.83 -8.68
CA ALA A 50 0.51 2.70 -9.60
C ALA A 50 1.93 3.00 -9.08
N ASP A 51 2.11 3.16 -7.76
CA ASP A 51 3.43 3.39 -7.15
C ASP A 51 4.35 2.18 -7.35
N GLN A 52 3.81 0.96 -7.24
CA GLN A 52 4.54 -0.27 -7.53
C GLN A 52 4.91 -0.36 -9.02
N ALA A 53 3.96 -0.03 -9.91
CA ALA A 53 4.18 -0.05 -11.34
C ALA A 53 5.27 0.93 -11.78
N GLU A 54 5.33 2.13 -11.19
CA GLU A 54 6.38 3.11 -11.46
C GLU A 54 7.77 2.58 -11.05
N ALA A 55 7.89 1.96 -9.88
CA ALA A 55 9.15 1.36 -9.44
C ALA A 55 9.61 0.23 -10.37
N TYR A 56 8.69 -0.65 -10.78
CA TYR A 56 9.00 -1.68 -11.78
C TYR A 56 9.44 -1.06 -13.10
N PHE A 57 8.73 -0.05 -13.59
CA PHE A 57 9.07 0.65 -14.82
C PHE A 57 10.48 1.21 -14.77
N LEU A 58 10.86 1.89 -13.69
CA LEU A 58 12.22 2.41 -13.51
C LEU A 58 13.27 1.30 -13.56
N LEU A 59 13.03 0.17 -12.87
CA LEU A 59 13.93 -0.98 -12.81
C LEU A 59 14.10 -1.69 -14.15
N VAL A 60 13.03 -1.89 -14.93
CA VAL A 60 13.08 -2.62 -16.19
C VAL A 60 13.41 -1.73 -17.40
N SER A 61 13.30 -0.41 -17.24
CA SER A 61 13.70 0.54 -18.26
C SER A 61 15.23 0.67 -18.36
N GLY A 62 15.70 1.36 -19.41
CA GLY A 62 17.12 1.71 -19.56
C GLY A 62 17.64 2.74 -18.54
N ARG A 63 16.76 3.33 -17.71
CA ARG A 63 17.13 4.42 -16.77
C ARG A 63 18.12 3.96 -15.69
N LEU A 64 18.08 2.67 -15.33
CA LEU A 64 18.95 2.08 -14.32
C LEU A 64 19.86 0.99 -14.90
N SER A 65 20.36 1.18 -16.13
CA SER A 65 21.12 0.17 -16.91
C SER A 65 22.39 -0.40 -16.27
N LYS A 66 22.87 0.19 -15.16
CA LYS A 66 24.04 -0.27 -14.39
C LYS A 66 23.70 -0.71 -12.95
N THR A 67 22.42 -0.79 -12.61
CA THR A 67 21.95 -1.20 -11.28
C THR A 67 21.56 -2.67 -11.31
N THR A 68 22.08 -3.47 -10.38
CA THR A 68 21.74 -4.90 -10.24
C THR A 68 21.88 -5.36 -8.79
N GLY A 69 21.22 -6.47 -8.45
CA GLY A 69 21.29 -7.11 -7.13
C GLY A 69 20.69 -6.30 -5.98
N GLN A 70 19.98 -5.21 -6.27
CA GLN A 70 19.39 -4.33 -5.27
C GLN A 70 17.96 -4.77 -4.94
N VAL A 71 17.58 -4.63 -3.67
CA VAL A 71 16.20 -4.70 -3.21
C VAL A 71 15.71 -3.27 -3.02
N ILE A 72 14.70 -2.86 -3.78
CA ILE A 72 14.08 -1.52 -3.68
C ILE A 72 12.70 -1.68 -3.05
N THR A 73 12.50 -1.10 -1.87
CA THR A 73 11.21 -1.12 -1.17
C THR A 73 10.30 0.02 -1.65
N VAL A 74 9.01 -0.29 -1.80
CA VAL A 74 7.94 0.67 -2.14
C VAL A 74 6.84 0.50 -1.11
N ASP A 75 7.10 0.96 0.11
CA ASP A 75 6.28 0.67 1.29
C ASP A 75 5.98 1.93 2.12
N GLY A 76 6.34 3.10 1.61
CA GLY A 76 6.20 4.38 2.34
C GLY A 76 7.16 4.51 3.52
N GLY A 77 8.15 3.62 3.66
CA GLY A 77 9.08 3.58 4.78
C GLY A 77 8.50 2.89 6.00
N LEU A 78 8.06 1.64 5.86
CA LEU A 78 7.67 0.81 7.00
C LEU A 78 8.94 0.40 7.76
N HIS A 79 9.10 0.91 8.99
CA HIS A 79 10.34 0.77 9.76
C HIS A 79 10.76 -0.70 9.97
N GLU A 80 9.80 -1.59 10.17
CA GLU A 80 10.02 -3.03 10.35
C GLU A 80 10.57 -3.72 9.10
N ALA A 81 10.38 -3.12 7.92
CA ALA A 81 10.80 -3.66 6.63
C ALA A 81 12.15 -3.11 6.14
N PHE A 82 12.83 -2.28 6.94
CA PHE A 82 14.13 -1.72 6.57
C PHE A 82 15.17 -2.84 6.46
N LEU A 83 15.88 -2.85 5.32
CA LEU A 83 17.01 -3.75 5.08
C LEU A 83 18.14 -3.42 6.07
N ARG A 84 18.81 -4.46 6.57
CA ARG A 84 19.92 -4.37 7.54
C ARG A 84 21.14 -5.06 6.99
#